data_AF-A0A933CEY6-F1
#
_entry.id   AF-A0A933CEY6-F1
#
_cell.length_a   1.000
_cell.length_b   1.000
_cell.length_c   1.000
_cell.angle_alpha   90.00
_cell.angle_beta   90.00
_cell.angle_gamma   90.00
#
_symmetry.space_group_name_H-M   'P 1'
#
loop_
_entity.id
_entity.type
_entity.pdbx_description
1 polymer ?
#
loop_
_entity_poly.entity_id
_entity_poly.type
_entity_poly.pdbx_seq_one_letter_code
_entity_poly.pdbx_strand_id
1 'polypeptide(L)'
;MAAPGRPSTAPFALLALAAFAAAGCVAPLHPFKWTVPAVGQPMIESAYAVDRAMSPHRSFTRPAEPVDARPLREQAREMADDLRARFLADDGKLFLYQRPPALGDMCIWQGVYTAMASLQYAWDRSPQSLEYAEKAFDGLAMMLRPGLPVARGVLPAGLARDGQDPFTYSSGGYQWKEDASIDSASGWVFGMVLAERLLPSRRERARAALQRFTDDLIANGFRLKNGDGSPTRFGNMGAGLLSPPPGVLLSLAVLSQCARRADTPRCAELLRGFTRKRQDLWASYASAPIPGRHMSSNHNMAFLSLSAALLSEDSPRRWRMYARGMIRLAETTENRANSFWIYLTYWTLEQRPDLMNRLSGDRRLARWATRRPALLSLAKKPMQEFEFPACKAAYETLNSVRPDLEFVWNTFGHTKTVAQPLPVWQRPAADFIWQRNPYLLDDWQGHRTSPAREFTGLDFLLAYYLGLHLGGINPFE
;
A
#
# COMPACT_ATOMS: atom_id res chain seq x y z
N MET A 1 37.25 36.83 17.67
CA MET A 1 37.09 35.48 17.09
C MET A 1 36.61 34.56 18.19
N ALA A 2 35.32 34.23 18.23
CA ALA A 2 34.74 33.30 19.19
C ALA A 2 34.66 31.90 18.54
N ALA A 3 35.14 30.89 19.24
CA ALA A 3 35.12 29.50 18.77
C ALA A 3 33.67 28.97 18.65
N PRO A 4 33.33 28.18 17.62
CA PRO A 4 32.01 27.61 17.49
C PRO A 4 31.79 26.51 18.54
N GLY A 5 30.75 26.67 19.35
CA GLY A 5 30.33 25.69 20.34
C GLY A 5 29.95 24.36 19.69
N ARG A 6 30.44 23.25 20.25
CA ARG A 6 30.08 21.90 19.81
C ARG A 6 28.57 21.67 20.01
N PRO A 7 27.85 21.12 19.03
CA PRO A 7 26.44 20.78 19.20
C PRO A 7 26.27 19.69 20.28
N SER A 8 25.20 19.82 21.06
CA SER A 8 24.77 18.86 22.09
C SER A 8 24.58 17.46 21.49
N THR A 9 25.12 16.44 22.16
CA THR A 9 25.03 15.02 21.79
C THR A 9 23.73 14.35 22.25
N ALA A 10 22.88 15.05 23.01
CA ALA A 10 21.62 14.52 23.55
C ALA A 10 20.59 14.03 22.49
N PRO A 11 20.40 14.66 21.32
CA PRO A 11 19.44 14.16 20.34
C PRO A 11 19.90 12.85 19.66
N PHE A 12 21.20 12.57 19.62
CA PHE A 12 21.73 11.36 18.97
C PHE A 12 21.51 10.08 19.78
N ALA A 13 21.61 10.14 21.11
CA ALA A 13 21.38 8.98 21.97
C ALA A 13 19.90 8.50 21.94
N LEU A 14 18.96 9.43 21.79
CA LEU A 14 17.53 9.14 21.70
C LEU A 14 17.10 8.63 20.31
N LEU A 15 17.73 9.14 19.23
CA LEU A 15 17.55 8.63 17.86
C LEU A 15 18.06 7.19 17.72
N ALA A 16 19.18 6.85 18.37
CA ALA A 16 19.69 5.48 18.41
C ALA A 16 18.67 4.53 19.05
N LEU A 17 18.07 4.88 20.20
CA LEU A 17 17.05 4.06 20.86
C LEU A 17 15.78 3.84 20.00
N ALA A 18 15.35 4.86 19.24
CA ALA A 18 14.23 4.72 18.30
C ALA A 18 14.58 3.84 17.08
N ALA A 19 15.81 3.96 16.55
CA ALA A 19 16.29 3.13 15.45
C ALA A 19 16.53 1.67 15.89
N PHE A 20 17.05 1.43 17.10
CA PHE A 20 17.23 0.09 17.67
C PHE A 20 15.89 -0.60 17.97
N ALA A 21 14.87 0.15 18.39
CA ALA A 21 13.51 -0.37 18.56
C ALA A 21 12.83 -0.70 17.21
N ALA A 22 13.10 0.09 16.16
CA ALA A 22 12.60 -0.17 14.80
C ALA A 22 13.33 -1.32 14.10
N ALA A 23 14.57 -1.65 14.50
CA ALA A 23 15.39 -2.72 13.92
C ALA A 23 15.24 -4.08 14.61
N GLY A 24 14.49 -4.19 15.71
CA GLY A 24 14.18 -5.49 16.35
C GLY A 24 15.31 -6.11 17.17
N CYS A 25 16.34 -5.36 17.57
CA CYS A 25 17.56 -5.90 18.20
C CYS A 25 17.66 -5.75 19.74
N VAL A 26 16.57 -5.70 20.49
CA VAL A 26 16.64 -5.53 21.97
C VAL A 26 15.93 -6.67 22.71
N ALA A 27 16.65 -7.31 23.63
CA ALA A 27 16.12 -8.30 24.58
C ALA A 27 15.03 -7.68 25.49
N PRO A 28 14.05 -8.46 25.97
CA PRO A 28 12.84 -7.92 26.57
C PRO A 28 13.09 -7.31 27.96
N LEU A 29 13.08 -5.98 28.06
CA LEU A 29 13.02 -5.25 29.33
C LEU A 29 11.56 -5.15 29.79
N HIS A 30 11.24 -5.82 30.91
CA HIS A 30 9.88 -6.23 31.24
C HIS A 30 8.99 -5.33 32.14
N PRO A 31 9.33 -4.06 32.55
CA PRO A 31 8.36 -3.26 33.31
C PRO A 31 7.82 -1.99 32.64
N PHE A 32 8.18 -1.63 31.39
CA PHE A 32 7.67 -0.39 30.75
C PHE A 32 6.35 -0.60 29.98
N LYS A 33 5.28 -0.99 30.68
CA LYS A 33 3.98 -1.31 30.03
C LYS A 33 3.05 -0.12 29.76
N TRP A 34 3.35 1.10 30.25
CA TRP A 34 2.35 2.19 30.23
C TRP A 34 2.82 3.58 29.78
N THR A 35 4.11 3.87 29.66
CA THR A 35 4.61 5.23 29.33
C THR A 35 4.93 5.47 27.85
N VAL A 36 4.95 4.43 27.01
CA VAL A 36 5.34 4.53 25.60
C VAL A 36 4.40 5.41 24.74
N PRO A 37 3.06 5.42 24.90
CA PRO A 37 2.20 6.19 24.00
C PRO A 37 2.28 7.72 24.18
N ALA A 38 2.53 8.20 25.40
CA ALA A 38 2.55 9.63 25.69
C ALA A 38 3.85 10.31 25.23
N VAL A 39 5.00 9.62 25.38
CA VAL A 39 6.31 10.12 24.91
C VAL A 39 6.54 9.75 23.44
N GLY A 40 6.03 8.61 22.99
CA GLY A 40 6.24 8.11 21.63
C GLY A 40 5.61 8.97 20.54
N GLN A 41 4.45 9.59 20.77
CA GLN A 41 3.81 10.41 19.74
C GLN A 41 4.63 11.66 19.36
N PRO A 42 5.05 12.52 20.31
CA PRO A 42 5.94 13.63 20.01
C PRO A 42 7.25 13.19 19.36
N MET A 43 7.82 12.05 19.79
CA MET A 43 9.05 11.52 19.17
C MET A 43 8.84 11.09 17.72
N ILE A 44 7.75 10.39 17.41
CA ILE A 44 7.49 9.94 16.03
C ILE A 44 7.14 11.15 15.14
N GLU A 45 6.32 12.10 15.60
CA GLU A 45 6.07 13.34 14.85
C GLU A 45 7.38 14.12 14.62
N SER A 46 8.27 14.16 15.62
CA SER A 46 9.61 14.74 15.48
C SER A 46 10.44 13.96 14.45
N ALA A 47 10.41 12.62 14.46
CA ALA A 47 11.11 11.80 13.48
C ALA A 47 10.61 12.06 12.05
N TYR A 48 9.30 12.23 11.86
CA TYR A 48 8.72 12.64 10.58
C TYR A 48 9.13 14.04 10.16
N ALA A 49 9.15 15.01 11.09
CA ALA A 49 9.61 16.37 10.79
C ALA A 49 11.09 16.38 10.42
N VAL A 50 11.92 15.62 11.15
CA VAL A 50 13.35 15.47 10.95
C VAL A 50 13.64 14.76 9.62
N ASP A 51 12.97 13.64 9.32
CA ASP A 51 13.09 12.96 8.03
C ASP A 51 12.73 13.88 6.86
N ARG A 52 11.65 14.66 6.99
CA ARG A 52 11.24 15.62 5.97
C ARG A 52 12.25 16.77 5.80
N ALA A 53 12.79 17.28 6.91
CA ALA A 53 13.76 18.36 6.90
C ALA A 53 15.15 17.92 6.40
N MET A 54 15.50 16.65 6.62
CA MET A 54 16.78 16.06 6.19
C MET A 54 16.70 15.34 4.84
N SER A 55 15.50 15.15 4.29
CA SER A 55 15.34 14.51 2.98
C SER A 55 16.07 15.36 1.93
N PRO A 56 17.09 14.82 1.28
CA PRO A 56 17.83 15.57 0.26
C PRO A 56 17.02 15.72 -1.04
N HIS A 57 15.92 14.96 -1.17
CA HIS A 57 15.06 14.98 -2.35
C HIS A 57 14.17 16.22 -2.33
N ARG A 58 14.19 16.94 -3.45
CA ARG A 58 13.33 18.09 -3.72
C ARG A 58 11.92 17.61 -4.08
N SER A 59 10.96 18.53 -3.97
CA SER A 59 9.60 18.30 -4.46
C SER A 59 9.61 18.10 -5.97
N PHE A 60 8.69 17.27 -6.47
CA PHE A 60 8.37 17.22 -7.89
C PHE A 60 7.93 18.60 -8.37
N THR A 61 8.77 19.28 -9.13
CA THR A 61 8.47 20.60 -9.71
C THR A 61 8.54 20.61 -11.22
N ARG A 62 9.16 19.61 -11.84
CA ARG A 62 9.32 19.52 -13.29
C ARG A 62 7.97 19.36 -14.01
N PRO A 63 7.86 19.80 -15.27
CA PRO A 63 6.76 19.42 -16.13
C PRO A 63 6.77 17.90 -16.40
N ALA A 64 5.64 17.37 -16.86
CA ALA A 64 5.58 16.03 -17.43
C ALA A 64 6.23 16.10 -18.82
N GLU A 65 7.29 15.32 -19.05
CA GLU A 65 8.01 15.30 -20.33
C GLU A 65 8.64 13.91 -20.58
N PRO A 66 8.43 13.25 -21.75
CA PRO A 66 7.41 13.63 -22.72
C PRO A 66 6.02 13.35 -22.15
N VAL A 67 5.06 14.12 -22.64
CA VAL A 67 3.64 13.84 -22.44
C VAL A 67 3.21 12.93 -23.58
N ASP A 68 2.68 11.76 -23.27
CA ASP A 68 1.94 10.97 -24.27
C ASP A 68 0.74 11.82 -24.73
N ALA A 69 0.70 12.11 -26.02
CA ALA A 69 -0.30 12.98 -26.62
C ALA A 69 -1.70 12.36 -26.60
N ARG A 70 -1.82 11.04 -26.38
CA ARG A 70 -3.09 10.35 -26.33
C ARG A 70 -3.82 10.66 -25.01
N PRO A 71 -5.15 10.75 -25.05
CA PRO A 71 -5.97 10.83 -23.86
C PRO A 71 -5.67 9.72 -22.84
N LEU A 72 -5.71 10.03 -21.54
CA LEU A 72 -5.50 9.06 -20.46
C LEU A 72 -6.51 7.91 -20.53
N ARG A 73 -7.74 8.16 -21.00
CA ARG A 73 -8.73 7.11 -21.24
C ARG A 73 -8.29 6.08 -22.29
N GLU A 74 -7.55 6.50 -23.31
CA GLU A 74 -7.05 5.62 -24.36
C GLU A 74 -5.91 4.75 -23.81
N GLN A 75 -4.98 5.37 -23.08
CA GLN A 75 -3.92 4.66 -22.37
C GLN A 75 -4.49 3.65 -21.35
N ALA A 76 -5.50 4.06 -20.58
CA ALA A 76 -6.19 3.18 -19.62
C ALA A 76 -6.88 2.00 -20.33
N ARG A 77 -7.53 2.23 -21.47
CA ARG A 77 -8.14 1.15 -22.27
C ARG A 77 -7.09 0.14 -22.72
N GLU A 78 -5.99 0.61 -23.31
CA GLU A 78 -4.92 -0.27 -23.78
C GLU A 78 -4.26 -1.06 -22.64
N MET A 79 -3.99 -0.42 -21.50
CA MET A 79 -3.47 -1.10 -20.32
C MET A 79 -4.47 -2.11 -19.75
N ALA A 80 -5.77 -1.84 -19.81
CA ALA A 80 -6.80 -2.78 -19.36
C ALA A 80 -6.90 -4.00 -20.29
N ASP A 81 -6.82 -3.79 -21.61
CA ASP A 81 -6.81 -4.87 -22.58
C ASP A 81 -5.56 -5.74 -22.45
N ASP A 82 -4.40 -5.10 -22.24
CA ASP A 82 -3.13 -5.78 -21.99
C ASP A 82 -3.11 -6.57 -20.67
N LEU A 83 -3.61 -5.96 -19.59
CA LEU A 83 -3.82 -6.62 -18.30
C LEU A 83 -4.62 -7.92 -18.48
N ARG A 84 -5.74 -7.86 -19.21
CA ARG A 84 -6.61 -9.03 -19.47
C ARG A 84 -5.92 -10.08 -20.33
N ALA A 85 -5.18 -9.67 -21.35
CA ALA A 85 -4.55 -10.58 -22.29
C ALA A 85 -3.37 -11.34 -21.68
N ARG A 86 -2.59 -10.71 -20.80
CA ARG A 86 -1.29 -11.25 -20.36
C ARG A 86 -1.19 -11.56 -18.88
N PHE A 87 -1.93 -10.83 -18.05
CA PHE A 87 -1.76 -10.85 -16.59
C PHE A 87 -2.98 -11.38 -15.85
N LEU A 88 -3.95 -11.97 -16.56
CA LEU A 88 -5.06 -12.66 -15.93
C LEU A 88 -5.08 -14.14 -16.34
N ALA A 89 -5.49 -14.98 -15.40
CA ALA A 89 -5.70 -16.40 -15.59
C ALA A 89 -7.07 -16.83 -15.02
N ASP A 90 -7.44 -18.08 -15.30
CA ASP A 90 -8.71 -18.68 -14.83
C ASP A 90 -9.92 -17.81 -15.17
N ASP A 91 -10.05 -17.49 -16.47
CA ASP A 91 -11.13 -16.64 -17.00
C ASP A 91 -11.22 -15.28 -16.26
N GLY A 92 -10.09 -14.59 -16.11
CA GLY A 92 -10.05 -13.25 -15.53
C GLY A 92 -10.11 -13.19 -14.00
N LYS A 93 -10.23 -14.33 -13.30
CA LYS A 93 -10.34 -14.34 -11.84
C LYS A 93 -9.01 -14.06 -11.15
N LEU A 94 -7.92 -14.66 -11.64
CA LEU A 94 -6.62 -14.61 -10.98
C LEU A 94 -5.68 -13.63 -11.68
N PHE A 95 -5.14 -12.68 -10.91
CA PHE A 95 -4.11 -11.76 -11.37
C PHE A 95 -2.71 -12.38 -11.26
N LEU A 96 -1.99 -12.40 -12.37
CA LEU A 96 -0.60 -12.81 -12.50
C LEU A 96 0.30 -11.57 -12.37
N TYR A 97 1.04 -11.44 -11.27
CA TYR A 97 1.93 -10.28 -11.10
C TYR A 97 3.17 -10.33 -12.00
N GLN A 98 3.59 -11.53 -12.41
CA GLN A 98 4.70 -11.82 -13.32
C GLN A 98 4.34 -13.06 -14.16
N ARG A 99 5.05 -13.27 -15.27
CA ARG A 99 4.93 -14.54 -16.01
C ARG A 99 5.39 -15.69 -15.10
N PRO A 100 4.65 -16.81 -15.07
CA PRO A 100 5.12 -18.02 -14.41
C PRO A 100 6.56 -18.39 -14.83
N PRO A 101 7.36 -18.96 -13.92
CA PRO A 101 6.92 -19.62 -12.71
C PRO A 101 6.83 -18.76 -11.44
N ALA A 102 7.28 -17.51 -11.45
CA ALA A 102 7.38 -16.72 -10.21
C ALA A 102 5.98 -16.41 -9.63
N LEU A 103 5.72 -16.87 -8.39
CA LEU A 103 4.44 -16.67 -7.66
C LEU A 103 4.46 -15.45 -6.71
N GLY A 104 5.65 -15.03 -6.25
CA GLY A 104 5.83 -13.80 -5.45
C GLY A 104 4.85 -13.64 -4.28
N ASP A 105 4.34 -12.41 -4.10
CA ASP A 105 3.22 -12.11 -3.21
C ASP A 105 2.05 -11.62 -4.08
N MET A 106 1.35 -12.56 -4.72
CA MET A 106 0.21 -12.25 -5.59
C MET A 106 -0.99 -11.73 -4.80
N CYS A 107 -1.15 -12.13 -3.55
CA CYS A 107 -2.33 -11.82 -2.75
C CYS A 107 -2.52 -10.31 -2.54
N ILE A 108 -1.45 -9.55 -2.28
CA ILE A 108 -1.55 -8.09 -2.20
C ILE A 108 -2.10 -7.49 -3.51
N TRP A 109 -1.62 -7.97 -4.65
CA TRP A 109 -1.99 -7.45 -5.96
C TRP A 109 -3.33 -7.95 -6.47
N GLN A 110 -3.74 -9.17 -6.12
CA GLN A 110 -5.10 -9.64 -6.32
C GLN A 110 -6.11 -8.72 -5.59
N GLY A 111 -5.73 -8.26 -4.40
CA GLY A 111 -6.51 -7.28 -3.64
C GLY A 111 -6.64 -5.93 -4.35
N VAL A 112 -5.51 -5.41 -4.86
CA VAL A 112 -5.46 -4.18 -5.67
C VAL A 112 -6.25 -4.33 -6.96
N TYR A 113 -6.19 -5.49 -7.62
CA TYR A 113 -6.95 -5.84 -8.81
C TYR A 113 -8.46 -5.83 -8.54
N THR A 114 -8.90 -6.48 -7.45
CA THR A 114 -10.30 -6.49 -7.03
C THR A 114 -10.81 -5.09 -6.72
N ALA A 115 -9.99 -4.26 -6.05
CA ALA A 115 -10.30 -2.86 -5.80
C ALA A 115 -10.45 -2.05 -7.10
N MET A 116 -9.52 -2.22 -8.05
CA MET A 116 -9.54 -1.56 -9.35
C MET A 116 -10.82 -1.91 -10.12
N ALA A 117 -11.13 -3.20 -10.28
CA ALA A 117 -12.32 -3.65 -10.99
C ALA A 117 -13.62 -3.18 -10.32
N SER A 118 -13.65 -3.17 -8.98
CA SER A 118 -14.81 -2.65 -8.22
C SER A 118 -15.01 -1.14 -8.42
N LEU A 119 -13.92 -0.37 -8.49
CA LEU A 119 -13.96 1.07 -8.77
C LEU A 119 -14.38 1.37 -10.22
N GLN A 120 -13.91 0.57 -11.18
CA GLN A 120 -14.36 0.63 -12.57
C GLN A 120 -15.88 0.43 -12.66
N TYR A 121 -16.40 -0.65 -12.08
CA TYR A 121 -17.85 -0.89 -12.03
C TYR A 121 -18.60 0.24 -11.31
N ALA A 122 -18.06 0.73 -10.19
CA ALA A 122 -18.69 1.83 -9.46
C ALA A 122 -18.79 3.12 -10.29
N TRP A 123 -17.86 3.32 -11.22
CA TRP A 123 -17.83 4.46 -12.15
C TRP A 123 -18.80 4.28 -13.33
N ASP A 124 -18.66 3.20 -14.11
CA ASP A 124 -19.37 3.05 -15.39
C ASP A 124 -20.71 2.29 -15.31
N ARG A 125 -20.92 1.50 -14.25
CA ARG A 125 -22.10 0.66 -14.00
C ARG A 125 -22.46 -0.29 -15.15
N SER A 126 -21.51 -0.62 -16.01
CA SER A 126 -21.74 -1.50 -17.16
C SER A 126 -21.82 -2.98 -16.74
N PRO A 127 -22.60 -3.82 -17.45
CA PRO A 127 -22.63 -5.26 -17.20
C PRO A 127 -21.25 -5.92 -17.33
N GLN A 128 -20.42 -5.45 -18.28
CA GLN A 128 -19.07 -5.96 -18.49
C GLN A 128 -18.17 -5.67 -17.28
N SER A 129 -18.18 -4.44 -16.77
CA SER A 129 -17.40 -4.08 -15.57
C SER A 129 -17.92 -4.79 -14.32
N LEU A 130 -19.23 -5.07 -14.23
CA LEU A 130 -19.79 -5.89 -13.15
C LEU A 130 -19.24 -7.32 -13.19
N GLU A 131 -19.34 -8.00 -14.34
CA GLU A 131 -18.81 -9.35 -14.51
C GLU A 131 -17.31 -9.41 -14.16
N TYR A 132 -16.56 -8.40 -14.61
CA TYR A 132 -15.14 -8.28 -14.34
C TYR A 132 -14.84 -8.12 -12.84
N ALA A 133 -15.57 -7.25 -12.14
CA ALA A 133 -15.44 -7.05 -10.70
C ALA A 133 -15.82 -8.31 -9.90
N GLU A 134 -16.84 -9.05 -10.35
CA GLU A 134 -17.25 -10.31 -9.73
C GLU A 134 -16.20 -11.40 -9.89
N LYS A 135 -15.59 -11.54 -11.08
CA LYS A 135 -14.48 -12.46 -11.33
C LYS A 135 -13.26 -12.13 -10.47
N ALA A 136 -12.88 -10.85 -10.41
CA ALA A 136 -11.77 -10.39 -9.56
C ALA A 136 -12.02 -10.70 -8.06
N PHE A 137 -13.25 -10.44 -7.60
CA PHE A 137 -13.68 -10.79 -6.24
C PHE A 137 -13.58 -12.29 -5.97
N ASP A 138 -14.06 -13.13 -6.89
CA ASP A 138 -14.03 -14.58 -6.73
C ASP A 138 -12.58 -15.10 -6.63
N GLY A 139 -11.66 -14.55 -7.43
CA GLY A 139 -10.23 -14.84 -7.32
C GLY A 139 -9.62 -14.40 -5.98
N LEU A 140 -10.02 -13.24 -5.44
CA LEU A 140 -9.56 -12.79 -4.12
C LEU A 140 -10.14 -13.63 -2.97
N ALA A 141 -11.41 -14.01 -3.07
CA ALA A 141 -12.08 -14.85 -2.08
C ALA A 141 -11.45 -16.24 -2.00
N MET A 142 -10.96 -16.78 -3.12
CA MET A 142 -10.24 -18.05 -3.16
C MET A 142 -8.94 -18.05 -2.34
N MET A 143 -8.33 -16.88 -2.09
CA MET A 143 -7.11 -16.78 -1.26
C MET A 143 -7.38 -17.11 0.22
N LEU A 144 -8.64 -17.06 0.67
CA LEU A 144 -9.03 -17.41 2.03
C LEU A 144 -9.35 -18.91 2.13
N ARG A 145 -8.71 -19.62 3.06
CA ARG A 145 -8.86 -21.08 3.19
C ARG A 145 -9.22 -21.52 4.60
N PRO A 146 -10.02 -22.60 4.77
CA PRO A 146 -10.22 -23.24 6.07
C PRO A 146 -8.92 -23.40 6.86
N GLY A 147 -8.85 -22.81 8.07
CA GLY A 147 -7.67 -22.87 8.95
C GLY A 147 -6.51 -21.92 8.59
N LEU A 148 -6.60 -21.21 7.47
CA LEU A 148 -5.57 -20.36 6.87
C LEU A 148 -6.14 -18.97 6.60
N PRO A 149 -5.75 -17.93 7.37
CA PRO A 149 -6.31 -16.59 7.18
C PRO A 149 -6.18 -16.10 5.73
N VAL A 150 -5.02 -16.24 5.08
CA VAL A 150 -4.86 -15.99 3.64
C VAL A 150 -3.67 -16.78 3.07
N ALA A 151 -3.75 -17.17 1.81
CA ALA A 151 -2.60 -17.60 1.01
C ALA A 151 -1.79 -16.40 0.50
N ARG A 152 -0.51 -16.63 0.21
CA ARG A 152 0.39 -15.64 -0.41
C ARG A 152 0.16 -15.49 -1.91
N GLY A 153 -0.23 -16.58 -2.56
CA GLY A 153 -0.55 -16.58 -3.99
C GLY A 153 -1.23 -17.87 -4.42
N VAL A 154 -1.94 -17.81 -5.56
CA VAL A 154 -2.66 -18.94 -6.16
C VAL A 154 -2.54 -18.85 -7.68
N LEU A 155 -2.23 -19.97 -8.32
CA LEU A 155 -2.21 -20.11 -9.78
C LEU A 155 -2.96 -21.37 -10.21
N PRO A 156 -3.52 -21.41 -11.43
CA PRO A 156 -3.99 -22.67 -12.02
C PRO A 156 -2.84 -23.69 -12.12
N ALA A 157 -3.13 -24.96 -11.84
CA ALA A 157 -2.11 -26.01 -11.83
C ALA A 157 -1.44 -26.25 -13.19
N GLY A 158 -2.09 -25.86 -14.29
CA GLY A 158 -1.54 -25.95 -15.64
C GLY A 158 -0.44 -24.93 -15.97
N LEU A 159 -0.21 -23.92 -15.11
CA LEU A 159 0.88 -22.97 -15.29
C LEU A 159 2.19 -23.48 -14.70
N ALA A 160 3.33 -22.98 -15.20
CA ALA A 160 4.65 -23.37 -14.71
C ALA A 160 4.79 -23.09 -13.21
N ARG A 161 5.33 -24.06 -12.45
CA ARG A 161 5.46 -24.00 -10.99
C ARG A 161 6.70 -23.22 -10.55
N ASP A 162 6.53 -22.42 -9.50
CA ASP A 162 7.60 -21.73 -8.77
C ASP A 162 8.55 -22.72 -8.06
N GLY A 163 9.44 -23.36 -8.82
CA GLY A 163 10.56 -24.17 -8.34
C GLY A 163 10.28 -25.12 -7.16
N GLN A 164 11.32 -25.36 -6.36
CA GLN A 164 11.28 -26.15 -5.11
C GLN A 164 11.00 -25.23 -3.90
N ASP A 165 10.08 -24.26 -4.02
CA ASP A 165 9.69 -23.44 -2.86
C ASP A 165 8.92 -24.34 -1.84
N PRO A 166 9.42 -24.52 -0.60
CA PRO A 166 8.80 -25.41 0.38
C PRO A 166 7.40 -24.94 0.80
N PHE A 167 7.04 -23.68 0.54
CA PHE A 167 5.72 -23.14 0.82
C PHE A 167 4.74 -23.30 -0.36
N THR A 168 5.15 -23.96 -1.45
CA THR A 168 4.31 -24.17 -2.63
C THR A 168 3.83 -25.61 -2.75
N TYR A 169 2.53 -25.81 -2.90
CA TYR A 169 1.91 -27.13 -3.11
C TYR A 169 0.72 -27.06 -4.06
N SER A 170 0.23 -28.21 -4.52
CA SER A 170 -0.89 -28.30 -5.46
C SER A 170 -2.10 -28.95 -4.80
N SER A 171 -3.29 -28.37 -4.99
CA SER A 171 -4.55 -28.91 -4.50
C SER A 171 -5.72 -28.32 -5.26
N GLY A 172 -6.72 -29.14 -5.60
CA GLY A 172 -7.97 -28.70 -6.22
C GLY A 172 -7.82 -28.06 -7.60
N GLY A 173 -6.81 -28.45 -8.39
CA GLY A 173 -6.54 -27.84 -9.70
C GLY A 173 -5.74 -26.53 -9.64
N TYR A 174 -5.23 -26.15 -8.46
CA TYR A 174 -4.43 -24.95 -8.27
C TYR A 174 -3.08 -25.25 -7.61
N GLN A 175 -2.12 -24.37 -7.82
CA GLN A 175 -0.88 -24.24 -7.06
C GLN A 175 -1.07 -23.11 -6.04
N TRP A 176 -0.78 -23.42 -4.79
CA TRP A 176 -0.93 -22.53 -3.64
C TRP A 176 0.45 -22.20 -3.12
N LYS A 177 0.67 -20.92 -2.82
CA LYS A 177 1.84 -20.43 -2.09
C LYS A 177 1.42 -19.97 -0.71
N GLU A 178 2.02 -20.55 0.30
CA GLU A 178 1.86 -20.17 1.72
C GLU A 178 2.89 -19.10 2.11
N ASP A 179 3.13 -18.96 3.42
CA ASP A 179 3.98 -17.93 4.02
C ASP A 179 3.51 -16.52 3.66
N ALA A 180 2.20 -16.30 3.79
CA ALA A 180 1.57 -15.01 3.62
C ALA A 180 2.16 -13.96 4.58
N SER A 181 2.29 -12.74 4.09
CA SER A 181 2.86 -11.63 4.84
C SER A 181 1.78 -10.62 5.22
N ILE A 182 2.14 -9.59 6.00
CA ILE A 182 1.26 -8.43 6.19
C ILE A 182 1.00 -7.71 4.86
N ASP A 183 1.93 -7.77 3.88
CA ASP A 183 1.67 -7.25 2.54
C ASP A 183 0.48 -8.00 1.91
N SER A 184 0.50 -9.34 1.93
CA SER A 184 -0.60 -10.20 1.48
C SER A 184 -1.92 -9.82 2.15
N ALA A 185 -1.94 -9.73 3.48
CA ALA A 185 -3.12 -9.36 4.24
C ALA A 185 -3.58 -7.92 3.93
N SER A 186 -2.66 -6.98 3.67
CA SER A 186 -2.99 -5.58 3.40
C SER A 186 -3.77 -5.41 2.11
N GLY A 187 -3.34 -6.06 1.03
CA GLY A 187 -4.10 -6.05 -0.21
C GLY A 187 -5.39 -6.84 -0.09
N TRP A 188 -5.37 -8.00 0.57
CA TRP A 188 -6.57 -8.82 0.73
C TRP A 188 -7.68 -8.09 1.48
N VAL A 189 -7.39 -7.53 2.66
CA VAL A 189 -8.36 -6.77 3.45
C VAL A 189 -8.81 -5.51 2.70
N PHE A 190 -7.89 -4.80 2.05
CA PHE A 190 -8.24 -3.62 1.25
C PHE A 190 -9.21 -3.96 0.11
N GLY A 191 -8.91 -4.99 -0.69
CA GLY A 191 -9.76 -5.43 -1.79
C GLY A 191 -11.13 -5.91 -1.31
N MET A 192 -11.19 -6.68 -0.21
CA MET A 192 -12.45 -7.14 0.38
C MET A 192 -13.31 -5.99 0.92
N VAL A 193 -12.71 -5.02 1.60
CA VAL A 193 -13.44 -3.83 2.10
C VAL A 193 -13.99 -2.99 0.95
N LEU A 194 -13.24 -2.84 -0.15
CA LEU A 194 -13.75 -2.12 -1.34
C LEU A 194 -14.87 -2.90 -2.03
N ALA A 195 -14.70 -4.20 -2.25
CA ALA A 195 -15.73 -5.05 -2.83
C ALA A 195 -17.02 -5.04 -2.01
N GLU A 196 -16.95 -5.14 -0.67
CA GLU A 196 -18.13 -5.04 0.21
C GLU A 196 -18.94 -3.75 -0.06
N ARG A 197 -18.23 -2.63 -0.21
CA ARG A 197 -18.83 -1.31 -0.36
C ARG A 197 -19.37 -1.08 -1.76
N LEU A 198 -18.59 -1.43 -2.78
CA LEU A 198 -18.80 -1.03 -4.16
C LEU A 198 -19.50 -2.08 -5.03
N LEU A 199 -19.53 -3.34 -4.61
CA LEU A 199 -20.06 -4.46 -5.38
C LEU A 199 -21.27 -5.10 -4.67
N PRO A 200 -22.50 -4.61 -4.91
CA PRO A 200 -23.70 -5.09 -4.22
C PRO A 200 -23.93 -6.60 -4.35
N SER A 201 -23.63 -7.19 -5.50
CA SER A 201 -23.80 -8.62 -5.78
C SER A 201 -22.87 -9.54 -4.99
N ARG A 202 -21.77 -8.99 -4.43
CA ARG A 202 -20.80 -9.73 -3.62
C ARG A 202 -20.72 -9.25 -2.17
N ARG A 203 -21.50 -8.23 -1.78
CA ARG A 203 -21.43 -7.61 -0.45
C ARG A 203 -21.50 -8.61 0.70
N GLU A 204 -22.50 -9.48 0.71
CA GLU A 204 -22.66 -10.45 1.81
C GLU A 204 -21.56 -11.52 1.80
N ARG A 205 -21.08 -11.93 0.62
CA ARG A 205 -19.92 -12.83 0.50
C ARG A 205 -18.63 -12.16 1.00
N ALA A 206 -18.44 -10.87 0.71
CA ALA A 206 -17.29 -10.10 1.21
C ALA A 206 -17.33 -9.97 2.74
N ARG A 207 -18.50 -9.67 3.32
CA ARG A 207 -18.71 -9.66 4.78
C ARG A 207 -18.40 -10.99 5.43
N ALA A 208 -18.92 -12.08 4.86
CA ALA A 208 -18.65 -13.42 5.35
C ALA A 208 -17.15 -13.76 5.27
N ALA A 209 -16.46 -13.38 4.19
CA ALA A 209 -15.03 -13.57 4.04
C ALA A 209 -14.23 -12.77 5.09
N LEU A 210 -14.54 -11.48 5.28
CA LEU A 210 -13.91 -10.63 6.30
C LEU A 210 -14.14 -11.17 7.72
N GLN A 211 -15.34 -11.65 8.02
CA GLN A 211 -15.66 -12.29 9.29
C GLN A 211 -14.80 -13.55 9.49
N ARG A 212 -14.78 -14.44 8.49
CA ARG A 212 -13.99 -15.67 8.53
C ARG A 212 -12.49 -15.40 8.71
N PHE A 213 -11.95 -14.41 8.00
CA PHE A 213 -10.57 -13.95 8.19
C PHE A 213 -10.33 -13.45 9.62
N THR A 214 -11.28 -12.67 10.17
CA THR A 214 -11.20 -12.16 11.55
C THR A 214 -11.18 -13.30 12.57
N ASP A 215 -12.06 -14.29 12.40
CA ASP A 215 -12.15 -15.44 13.29
C ASP A 215 -10.88 -16.29 13.25
N ASP A 216 -10.36 -16.59 12.06
CA ASP A 216 -9.10 -17.32 11.88
C ASP A 216 -7.93 -16.54 12.52
N LEU A 217 -7.92 -15.20 12.38
CA LEU A 217 -6.90 -14.35 12.98
C LEU A 217 -6.96 -14.36 14.51
N ILE A 218 -8.16 -14.25 15.09
CA ILE A 218 -8.40 -14.32 16.54
C ILE A 218 -7.98 -15.69 17.08
N ALA A 219 -8.38 -16.78 16.41
CA ALA A 219 -8.03 -18.15 16.78
C ALA A 219 -6.50 -18.35 16.78
N ASN A 220 -5.80 -17.66 15.88
CA ASN A 220 -4.35 -17.72 15.76
C ASN A 220 -3.59 -16.68 16.59
N GLY A 221 -4.26 -16.00 17.52
CA GLY A 221 -3.61 -15.02 18.42
C GLY A 221 -3.08 -13.80 17.66
N PHE A 222 -3.80 -13.37 16.62
CA PHE A 222 -3.43 -12.29 15.71
C PHE A 222 -2.14 -12.54 14.93
N ARG A 223 -1.94 -13.78 14.47
CA ARG A 223 -0.84 -14.17 13.59
C ARG A 223 -1.36 -14.86 12.33
N LEU A 224 -0.77 -14.55 11.19
CA LEU A 224 -0.92 -15.38 9.99
C LEU A 224 -0.13 -16.68 10.17
N LYS A 225 -0.73 -17.79 9.76
CA LYS A 225 -0.15 -19.13 9.84
C LYS A 225 -0.21 -19.83 8.48
N ASN A 226 0.69 -20.79 8.30
CA ASN A 226 0.73 -21.75 7.21
C ASN A 226 -0.25 -22.91 7.46
N GLY A 227 -0.44 -23.77 6.46
CA GLY A 227 -1.46 -24.82 6.46
C GLY A 227 -1.15 -25.93 7.48
N ASP A 228 0.13 -26.07 7.84
CA ASP A 228 0.62 -26.92 8.92
C ASP A 228 0.47 -26.30 10.32
N GLY A 229 -0.07 -25.08 10.43
CA GLY A 229 -0.23 -24.33 11.67
C GLY A 229 1.03 -23.61 12.16
N SER A 230 2.14 -23.69 11.42
CA SER A 230 3.35 -22.91 11.73
C SER A 230 3.11 -21.40 11.49
N PRO A 231 3.74 -20.50 12.28
CA PRO A 231 3.64 -19.07 12.03
C PRO A 231 4.37 -18.70 10.73
N THR A 232 3.76 -17.82 9.94
CA THR A 232 4.42 -17.18 8.79
C THR A 232 5.57 -16.26 9.25
N ARG A 233 6.54 -16.00 8.37
CA ARG A 233 7.72 -15.16 8.68
C ARG A 233 7.37 -13.71 9.05
N PHE A 234 6.39 -13.14 8.36
CA PHE A 234 6.05 -11.72 8.45
C PHE A 234 4.58 -11.47 8.81
N GLY A 235 3.94 -12.37 9.55
CA GLY A 235 2.49 -12.34 9.79
C GLY A 235 2.03 -11.88 11.17
N ASN A 236 2.84 -11.18 11.96
CA ASN A 236 2.40 -10.69 13.26
C ASN A 236 1.50 -9.44 13.12
N MET A 237 0.21 -9.58 13.43
CA MET A 237 -0.80 -8.52 13.37
C MET A 237 -1.38 -8.17 14.75
N GLY A 238 -0.74 -8.66 15.82
CA GLY A 238 -1.22 -8.50 17.19
C GLY A 238 -0.95 -7.15 17.83
N ALA A 239 -1.36 -7.01 19.09
CA ALA A 239 -1.20 -5.81 19.91
C ALA A 239 0.11 -5.79 20.73
N GLY A 240 1.17 -6.43 20.25
CA GLY A 240 2.48 -6.46 20.93
C GLY A 240 3.30 -5.20 20.64
N LEU A 241 4.23 -4.85 21.53
CA LEU A 241 5.08 -3.64 21.41
C LEU A 241 5.88 -3.59 20.09
N LEU A 242 6.32 -4.76 19.60
CA LEU A 242 7.09 -4.90 18.36
C LEU A 242 6.20 -5.27 17.16
N SER A 243 4.89 -5.11 17.27
CA SER A 243 3.99 -5.45 16.16
C SER A 243 4.04 -4.33 15.12
N PRO A 244 4.27 -4.66 13.83
CA PRO A 244 4.36 -3.68 12.77
C PRO A 244 3.03 -2.91 12.64
N PRO A 245 3.05 -1.56 12.58
CA PRO A 245 1.85 -0.75 12.54
C PRO A 245 0.81 -1.17 11.47
N PRO A 246 1.20 -1.55 10.24
CA PRO A 246 0.23 -2.01 9.25
C PRO A 246 -0.53 -3.27 9.69
N GLY A 247 0.14 -4.25 10.28
CA GLY A 247 -0.52 -5.45 10.80
C GLY A 247 -1.55 -5.12 11.89
N VAL A 248 -1.21 -4.18 12.77
CA VAL A 248 -2.15 -3.68 13.80
C VAL A 248 -3.34 -2.94 13.18
N LEU A 249 -3.11 -2.12 12.14
CA LEU A 249 -4.18 -1.45 11.39
C LEU A 249 -5.14 -2.44 10.76
N LEU A 250 -4.63 -3.51 10.16
CA LEU A 250 -5.47 -4.55 9.54
C LEU A 250 -6.32 -5.26 10.58
N SER A 251 -5.75 -5.63 11.73
CA SER A 251 -6.51 -6.18 12.86
C SER A 251 -7.62 -5.22 13.31
N LEU A 252 -7.31 -3.93 13.44
CA LEU A 252 -8.29 -2.91 13.82
C LEU A 252 -9.39 -2.74 12.76
N ALA A 253 -9.03 -2.81 11.47
CA ALA A 253 -9.98 -2.71 10.36
C ALA A 253 -10.99 -3.86 10.39
N VAL A 254 -10.51 -5.11 10.44
CA VAL A 254 -11.38 -6.28 10.42
C VAL A 254 -12.16 -6.46 11.72
N LEU A 255 -11.59 -6.11 12.87
CA LEU A 255 -12.32 -6.06 14.14
C LEU A 255 -13.41 -5.00 14.14
N SER A 256 -13.19 -3.83 13.52
CA SER A 256 -14.21 -2.78 13.41
C SER A 256 -15.37 -3.22 12.51
N GLN A 257 -15.07 -3.89 11.39
CA GLN A 257 -16.10 -4.50 10.53
C GLN A 257 -16.90 -5.56 11.27
N CYS A 258 -16.22 -6.51 11.93
CA CYS A 258 -16.86 -7.57 12.71
C CYS A 258 -17.76 -6.98 13.80
N ALA A 259 -17.24 -6.03 14.61
CA ALA A 259 -17.92 -5.46 15.76
C ALA A 259 -19.19 -4.64 15.42
N ARG A 260 -19.46 -4.34 14.15
CA ARG A 260 -20.75 -3.75 13.70
C ARG A 260 -21.91 -4.72 13.85
N ARG A 261 -21.63 -6.03 13.90
CA ARG A 261 -22.65 -7.06 13.97
C ARG A 261 -22.99 -7.38 15.43
N ALA A 262 -24.29 -7.45 15.74
CA ALA A 262 -24.76 -7.70 17.10
C ALA A 262 -24.37 -9.09 17.64
N ASP A 263 -24.12 -10.06 16.76
CA ASP A 263 -23.78 -11.45 17.07
C ASP A 263 -22.28 -11.68 17.37
N THR A 264 -21.44 -10.64 17.38
CA THR A 264 -19.98 -10.77 17.57
C THR A 264 -19.42 -9.97 18.77
N PRO A 265 -19.94 -10.14 19.99
CA PRO A 265 -19.50 -9.37 21.16
C PRO A 265 -18.00 -9.48 21.45
N ARG A 266 -17.38 -10.63 21.10
CA ARG A 266 -15.94 -10.87 21.21
C ARG A 266 -15.11 -9.90 20.36
N CYS A 267 -15.54 -9.59 19.13
CA CYS A 267 -14.83 -8.65 18.27
C CYS A 267 -14.82 -7.24 18.87
N ALA A 268 -15.98 -6.80 19.39
CA ALA A 268 -16.09 -5.50 20.05
C ALA A 268 -15.21 -5.43 21.32
N GLU A 269 -15.13 -6.51 22.09
CA GLU A 269 -14.25 -6.60 23.27
C GLU A 269 -12.77 -6.51 22.89
N LEU A 270 -12.34 -7.27 21.87
CA LEU A 270 -10.97 -7.26 21.38
C LEU A 270 -10.58 -5.88 20.82
N LEU A 271 -11.48 -5.24 20.06
CA LEU A 271 -11.29 -3.88 19.57
C LEU A 271 -11.11 -2.87 20.72
N ARG A 272 -11.93 -2.97 21.77
CA ARG A 272 -11.74 -2.19 23.02
C ARG A 272 -10.41 -2.51 23.69
N GLY A 273 -9.98 -3.78 23.67
CA GLY A 273 -8.68 -4.21 24.18
C GLY A 273 -7.50 -3.54 23.47
N PHE A 274 -7.51 -3.51 22.13
CA PHE A 274 -6.49 -2.81 21.33
C PHE A 274 -6.51 -1.30 21.62
N THR A 275 -7.69 -0.70 21.69
CA THR A 275 -7.87 0.73 21.98
C THR A 275 -7.34 1.10 23.39
N ARG A 276 -7.64 0.28 24.42
CA ARG A 276 -7.12 0.48 25.79
C ARG A 276 -5.60 0.42 25.83
N LYS A 277 -4.99 -0.45 25.02
CA LYS A 277 -3.53 -0.57 24.84
C LYS A 277 -2.94 0.51 23.92
N ARG A 278 -3.74 1.49 23.49
CA ARG A 278 -3.34 2.58 22.58
C ARG A 278 -2.78 2.10 21.24
N GLN A 279 -3.17 0.90 20.83
CA GLN A 279 -2.72 0.31 19.57
C GLN A 279 -3.30 1.03 18.36
N ASP A 280 -4.49 1.63 18.49
CA ASP A 280 -5.07 2.53 17.50
C ASP A 280 -4.15 3.74 17.22
N LEU A 281 -3.57 4.33 18.27
CA LEU A 281 -2.62 5.43 18.14
C LEU A 281 -1.32 4.99 17.48
N TRP A 282 -0.73 3.89 17.96
CA TRP A 282 0.49 3.33 17.38
C TRP A 282 0.31 2.95 15.90
N ALA A 283 -0.76 2.22 15.60
CA ALA A 283 -1.07 1.75 14.26
C ALA A 283 -1.29 2.92 13.29
N SER A 284 -1.85 4.04 13.75
CA SER A 284 -2.06 5.23 12.91
C SER A 284 -0.77 5.81 12.32
N TYR A 285 0.41 5.49 12.87
CA TYR A 285 1.69 5.85 12.25
C TYR A 285 1.89 5.18 10.90
N ALA A 286 1.41 3.93 10.76
CA ALA A 286 1.40 3.09 9.56
C ALA A 286 2.80 2.77 8.98
N SER A 287 3.67 3.75 8.88
CA SER A 287 5.09 3.64 8.61
C SER A 287 5.85 4.46 9.65
N ALA A 288 7.07 4.06 9.99
CA ALA A 288 8.00 4.91 10.74
C ALA A 288 9.10 5.32 9.75
N PRO A 289 9.34 6.62 9.53
CA PRO A 289 10.44 7.04 8.70
C PRO A 289 11.74 6.63 9.41
N ILE A 290 12.58 5.90 8.68
CA ILE A 290 13.96 5.70 9.08
C ILE A 290 14.75 6.73 8.29
N PRO A 291 15.36 7.73 8.95
CA PRO A 291 16.11 8.77 8.27
C PRO A 291 17.06 8.17 7.26
N GLY A 292 16.91 8.60 6.01
CA GLY A 292 17.74 8.16 4.90
C GLY A 292 17.57 6.69 4.49
N ARG A 293 16.43 6.04 4.77
CA ARG A 293 16.07 4.77 4.14
C ARG A 293 14.78 4.92 3.35
N HIS A 294 14.85 4.67 2.04
CA HIS A 294 13.66 4.60 1.20
C HIS A 294 12.88 3.31 1.47
N MET A 295 11.62 3.44 1.87
CA MET A 295 10.73 2.32 2.22
C MET A 295 9.46 2.30 1.35
N SER A 296 9.60 2.50 0.03
CA SER A 296 8.44 2.65 -0.87
C SER A 296 7.50 1.44 -0.87
N SER A 297 8.03 0.22 -0.76
CA SER A 297 7.21 -0.99 -0.60
C SER A 297 6.36 -0.93 0.67
N ASN A 298 6.94 -0.50 1.79
CA ASN A 298 6.21 -0.41 3.06
C ASN A 298 5.18 0.71 3.05
N HIS A 299 5.39 1.76 2.25
CA HIS A 299 4.40 2.80 2.05
C HIS A 299 3.15 2.27 1.34
N ASN A 300 3.28 1.39 0.34
CA ASN A 300 2.12 0.74 -0.28
C ASN A 300 1.27 0.01 0.77
N MET A 301 1.88 -0.89 1.53
CA MET A 301 1.19 -1.64 2.60
C MET A 301 0.52 -0.67 3.60
N ALA A 302 1.21 0.41 3.99
CA ALA A 302 0.70 1.41 4.91
C ALA A 302 -0.53 2.16 4.34
N PHE A 303 -0.49 2.59 3.07
CA PHE A 303 -1.62 3.23 2.40
C PHE A 303 -2.82 2.30 2.29
N LEU A 304 -2.61 1.04 1.88
CA LEU A 304 -3.68 0.04 1.79
C LEU A 304 -4.31 -0.23 3.17
N SER A 305 -3.48 -0.42 4.19
CA SER A 305 -3.93 -0.73 5.56
C SER A 305 -4.68 0.45 6.20
N LEU A 306 -4.19 1.68 6.04
CA LEU A 306 -4.89 2.88 6.51
C LEU A 306 -6.21 3.09 5.77
N SER A 307 -6.24 2.82 4.46
CA SER A 307 -7.47 2.93 3.67
C SER A 307 -8.51 1.94 4.16
N ALA A 308 -8.14 0.66 4.32
CA ALA A 308 -9.02 -0.36 4.86
C ALA A 308 -9.53 0.00 6.26
N ALA A 309 -8.67 0.50 7.15
CA ALA A 309 -9.06 0.94 8.49
C ALA A 309 -10.03 2.12 8.46
N LEU A 310 -9.77 3.16 7.64
CA LEU A 310 -10.65 4.32 7.50
C LEU A 310 -12.03 3.97 6.97
N LEU A 311 -12.10 3.09 5.97
CA LEU A 311 -13.36 2.66 5.35
C LEU A 311 -14.19 1.72 6.25
N SER A 312 -13.53 1.12 7.23
CA SER A 312 -14.10 0.18 8.20
C SER A 312 -14.47 0.83 9.53
N GLU A 313 -14.12 2.09 9.76
CA GLU A 313 -14.25 2.75 11.05
C GLU A 313 -15.52 3.58 11.19
N ASP A 314 -16.28 3.32 12.26
CA ASP A 314 -17.49 4.09 12.61
C ASP A 314 -17.23 5.13 13.70
N SER A 315 -16.27 4.89 14.58
CA SER A 315 -15.91 5.81 15.66
C SER A 315 -15.31 7.09 15.09
N PRO A 316 -15.95 8.26 15.25
CA PRO A 316 -15.40 9.53 14.75
C PRO A 316 -14.02 9.83 15.32
N ARG A 317 -13.75 9.38 16.56
CA ARG A 317 -12.47 9.57 17.25
C ARG A 317 -11.35 8.75 16.59
N ARG A 318 -11.55 7.46 16.35
CA ARG A 318 -10.53 6.61 15.70
C ARG A 318 -10.39 6.96 14.23
N TRP A 319 -11.50 7.26 13.55
CA TRP A 319 -11.47 7.73 12.17
C TRP A 319 -10.59 8.97 12.02
N ARG A 320 -10.77 9.99 12.89
CA ARG A 320 -9.92 11.20 12.92
C ARG A 320 -8.43 10.84 13.12
N MET A 321 -8.14 9.85 13.95
CA MET A 321 -6.79 9.39 14.22
C MET A 321 -6.16 8.74 12.98
N TYR A 322 -6.87 7.84 12.30
CA TYR A 322 -6.40 7.22 11.07
C TYR A 322 -6.28 8.22 9.92
N ALA A 323 -7.18 9.21 9.84
CA ALA A 323 -7.14 10.28 8.84
C ALA A 323 -5.87 11.14 9.00
N ARG A 324 -5.50 11.49 10.24
CA ARG A 324 -4.22 12.15 10.53
C ARG A 324 -3.03 11.29 10.12
N GLY A 325 -3.14 9.97 10.33
CA GLY A 325 -2.13 9.00 9.88
C GLY A 325 -1.94 8.99 8.37
N MET A 326 -3.04 8.92 7.63
CA MET A 326 -3.07 8.98 6.17
C MET A 326 -2.46 10.28 5.65
N ILE A 327 -2.88 11.43 6.20
CA ILE A 327 -2.34 12.73 5.78
C ILE A 327 -0.85 12.85 6.09
N ARG A 328 -0.39 12.35 7.25
CA ARG A 328 1.04 12.33 7.57
C ARG A 328 1.83 11.50 6.57
N LEU A 329 1.36 10.31 6.24
CA LEU A 329 2.01 9.44 5.25
C LEU A 329 2.02 10.08 3.86
N ALA A 330 0.90 10.71 3.46
CA ALA A 330 0.78 11.44 2.20
C ALA A 330 1.74 12.64 2.14
N GLU A 331 1.85 13.45 3.19
CA GLU A 331 2.81 14.56 3.26
C GLU A 331 4.27 14.12 3.15
N THR A 332 4.61 12.91 3.62
CA THR A 332 5.98 12.34 3.49
C THR A 332 6.27 11.84 2.07
N THR A 333 5.25 11.63 1.27
CA THR A 333 5.37 10.97 -0.05
C THR A 333 4.90 11.84 -1.21
N GLU A 334 4.22 12.95 -0.96
CA GLU A 334 3.68 13.85 -1.99
C GLU A 334 4.76 14.43 -2.91
N ASN A 335 5.99 14.60 -2.41
CA ASN A 335 7.13 15.07 -3.21
C ASN A 335 7.46 14.13 -4.37
N ARG A 336 6.95 12.91 -4.35
CA ARG A 336 7.12 11.88 -5.40
C ARG A 336 6.10 11.97 -6.52
N ALA A 337 5.07 12.81 -6.37
CA ALA A 337 3.91 12.88 -7.26
C ALA A 337 3.29 11.50 -7.54
N ASN A 338 3.27 10.61 -6.55
CA ASN A 338 2.74 9.26 -6.74
C ASN A 338 1.21 9.32 -6.92
N SER A 339 0.76 9.09 -8.16
CA SER A 339 -0.65 9.21 -8.54
C SER A 339 -1.56 8.31 -7.72
N PHE A 340 -1.15 7.05 -7.53
CA PHE A 340 -1.91 6.08 -6.74
C PHE A 340 -2.10 6.55 -5.30
N TRP A 341 -1.03 6.93 -4.60
CA TRP A 341 -1.11 7.32 -3.19
C TRP A 341 -1.89 8.60 -2.96
N ILE A 342 -1.72 9.60 -3.83
CA ILE A 342 -2.44 10.88 -3.73
C ILE A 342 -3.94 10.67 -3.96
N TYR A 343 -4.32 9.99 -5.04
CA TYR A 343 -5.73 9.74 -5.33
C TYR A 343 -6.36 8.82 -4.28
N LEU A 344 -5.68 7.75 -3.85
CA LEU A 344 -6.20 6.87 -2.80
C LEU A 344 -6.45 7.62 -1.48
N THR A 345 -5.55 8.54 -1.10
CA THR A 345 -5.70 9.36 0.09
C THR A 345 -6.97 10.20 0.04
N TYR A 346 -7.17 10.98 -1.03
CA TYR A 346 -8.36 11.83 -1.16
C TYR A 346 -9.64 11.00 -1.27
N TRP A 347 -9.64 9.98 -2.13
CA TRP A 347 -10.82 9.14 -2.33
C TRP A 347 -11.28 8.51 -1.02
N THR A 348 -10.35 7.96 -0.24
CA THR A 348 -10.64 7.33 1.06
C THR A 348 -11.22 8.32 2.06
N LEU A 349 -10.61 9.51 2.20
CA LEU A 349 -11.09 10.53 3.14
C LEU A 349 -12.49 11.06 2.74
N GLU A 350 -12.75 11.18 1.44
CA GLU A 350 -14.02 11.66 0.89
C GLU A 350 -15.16 10.63 0.98
N GLN A 351 -14.88 9.37 1.34
CA GLN A 351 -15.95 8.38 1.61
C GLN A 351 -16.75 8.68 2.89
N ARG A 352 -16.29 9.61 3.74
CA ARG A 352 -16.97 10.05 4.97
C ARG A 352 -17.04 11.58 5.06
N PRO A 353 -17.80 12.24 4.17
CA PRO A 353 -17.91 13.69 4.16
C PRO A 353 -18.50 14.23 5.47
N ASP A 354 -19.38 13.45 6.11
CA ASP A 354 -19.94 13.75 7.43
C ASP A 354 -18.86 13.91 8.51
N LEU A 355 -17.85 13.04 8.49
CA LEU A 355 -16.74 13.11 9.42
C LEU A 355 -15.73 14.18 9.01
N MET A 356 -15.42 14.31 7.71
CA MET A 356 -14.54 15.36 7.20
C MET A 356 -15.03 16.77 7.57
N ASN A 357 -16.33 17.04 7.42
CA ASN A 357 -16.91 18.35 7.71
C ASN A 357 -16.93 18.68 9.21
N ARG A 358 -17.10 17.67 10.08
CA ARG A 358 -17.08 17.82 11.55
C ARG A 358 -15.68 18.07 12.11
N LEU A 359 -14.67 18.20 11.25
CA LEU A 359 -13.26 18.40 11.62
C LEU A 359 -12.79 19.83 11.44
N SER A 360 -13.71 20.80 11.42
CA SER A 360 -13.40 22.24 11.37
C SER A 360 -12.37 22.70 12.42
N GLY A 361 -12.21 21.99 13.54
CA GLY A 361 -11.18 22.25 14.55
C GLY A 361 -9.78 21.66 14.27
N ASP A 362 -9.61 20.80 13.26
CA ASP A 362 -8.33 20.17 12.94
C ASP A 362 -7.59 20.92 11.82
N ARG A 363 -6.61 21.73 12.23
CA ARG A 363 -5.81 22.56 11.31
C ARG A 363 -5.05 21.76 10.25
N ARG A 364 -4.65 20.51 10.53
CA ARG A 364 -3.87 19.70 9.56
C ARG A 364 -4.80 19.16 8.48
N LEU A 365 -5.96 18.63 8.86
CA LEU A 365 -6.97 18.15 7.92
C LEU A 365 -7.52 19.30 7.06
N ALA A 366 -7.85 20.43 7.67
CA ALA A 366 -8.31 21.61 6.93
C ALA A 366 -7.27 22.06 5.89
N ARG A 367 -5.99 22.12 6.28
CA ARG A 367 -4.89 22.45 5.35
C ARG A 367 -4.72 21.41 4.25
N TRP A 368 -4.89 20.12 4.55
CA TRP A 368 -4.83 19.08 3.53
C TRP A 368 -5.98 19.22 2.52
N ALA A 369 -7.18 19.50 3.00
CA ALA A 369 -8.36 19.70 2.15
C ALA A 369 -8.18 20.88 1.18
N THR A 370 -7.59 22.00 1.62
CA THR A 370 -7.36 23.17 0.73
C THR A 370 -6.34 22.89 -0.38
N ARG A 371 -5.48 21.88 -0.21
CA ARG A 371 -4.47 21.48 -1.22
C ARG A 371 -5.03 20.54 -2.29
N ARG A 372 -6.29 20.12 -2.19
CA ARG A 372 -6.91 19.13 -3.09
C ARG A 372 -6.70 19.47 -4.57
N PRO A 373 -7.06 20.65 -5.11
CA PRO A 373 -6.90 20.91 -6.54
C PRO A 373 -5.43 20.80 -7.01
N ALA A 374 -4.50 21.33 -6.21
CA ALA A 374 -3.08 21.30 -6.52
C ALA A 374 -2.51 19.87 -6.50
N LEU A 375 -2.89 19.06 -5.52
CA LEU A 375 -2.40 17.69 -5.39
C LEU A 375 -3.04 16.74 -6.42
N LEU A 376 -4.31 16.91 -6.78
CA LEU A 376 -4.93 16.14 -7.86
C LEU A 376 -4.29 16.47 -9.22
N SER A 377 -3.98 17.75 -9.46
CA SER A 377 -3.23 18.18 -10.65
C SER A 377 -1.81 17.61 -10.67
N LEU A 378 -1.12 17.62 -9.52
CA LEU A 378 0.21 17.02 -9.39
C LEU A 378 0.18 15.52 -9.67
N ALA A 379 -0.80 14.79 -9.14
CA ALA A 379 -0.98 13.35 -9.34
C ALA A 379 -1.27 12.99 -10.81
N LYS A 380 -1.90 13.87 -11.57
CA LYS A 380 -2.19 13.64 -13.00
C LYS A 380 -0.91 13.63 -13.85
N LYS A 381 0.06 14.49 -13.53
CA LYS A 381 1.27 14.69 -14.36
C LYS A 381 2.03 13.38 -14.64
N PRO A 382 2.39 12.53 -13.65
CA PRO A 382 3.12 11.31 -13.94
C PRO A 382 2.30 10.25 -14.68
N MET A 383 0.97 10.32 -14.66
CA MET A 383 0.14 9.45 -15.49
C MET A 383 0.24 9.79 -16.98
N GLN A 384 0.56 11.05 -17.31
CA GLN A 384 0.74 11.48 -18.69
C GLN A 384 2.13 11.14 -19.25
N GLU A 385 3.04 10.62 -18.41
CA GLU A 385 4.41 10.25 -18.78
C GLU A 385 4.54 8.77 -19.21
N PHE A 386 3.40 8.06 -19.36
CA PHE A 386 3.36 6.69 -19.86
C PHE A 386 3.22 6.69 -21.38
N GLU A 387 4.24 6.23 -22.08
CA GLU A 387 4.18 5.93 -23.52
C GLU A 387 3.78 4.46 -23.75
N PHE A 388 2.69 3.98 -23.16
CA PHE A 388 2.34 2.55 -23.19
C PHE A 388 1.90 2.08 -24.59
N PRO A 389 2.24 0.87 -25.07
CA PRO A 389 3.05 -0.17 -24.43
C PRO A 389 4.57 -0.01 -24.60
N ALA A 390 5.04 1.04 -25.30
CA ALA A 390 6.46 1.27 -25.56
C ALA A 390 7.25 1.65 -24.30
N CYS A 391 6.66 2.38 -23.36
CA CYS A 391 7.27 2.72 -22.09
C CYS A 391 7.51 1.45 -21.29
N LYS A 392 8.70 1.33 -20.69
CA LYS A 392 9.11 0.12 -19.95
C LYS A 392 9.36 -1.10 -20.82
N ALA A 393 9.49 -0.91 -22.14
CA ALA A 393 10.15 -1.88 -23.00
C ALA A 393 11.53 -2.23 -22.43
N ALA A 394 11.98 -3.45 -22.70
CA ALA A 394 13.12 -4.13 -22.08
C ALA A 394 14.48 -3.50 -22.42
N TYR A 395 14.72 -2.26 -22.03
CA TYR A 395 16.01 -1.59 -22.19
C TYR A 395 16.66 -1.27 -20.86
N GLU A 396 17.97 -1.47 -20.86
CA GLU A 396 18.89 -1.06 -19.82
C GLU A 396 18.69 0.43 -19.49
N THR A 397 18.46 0.74 -18.21
CA THR A 397 18.29 2.12 -17.74
C THR A 397 19.53 2.49 -16.92
N LEU A 398 20.32 3.45 -17.42
CA LEU A 398 21.56 3.92 -16.79
C LEU A 398 21.45 5.42 -16.49
N ASN A 399 20.69 5.80 -15.47
CA ASN A 399 20.59 7.22 -15.09
C ASN A 399 21.81 7.70 -14.30
N SER A 400 22.63 6.81 -13.73
CA SER A 400 23.80 7.19 -12.92
C SER A 400 24.90 7.92 -13.69
N VAL A 401 24.94 7.74 -15.02
CA VAL A 401 25.92 8.35 -15.94
C VAL A 401 25.38 9.60 -16.64
N ARG A 402 24.11 9.96 -16.42
CA ARG A 402 23.46 11.06 -17.12
C ARG A 402 23.92 12.42 -16.58
N PRO A 403 24.44 13.32 -17.44
CA PRO A 403 24.93 14.62 -17.01
C PRO A 403 23.81 15.63 -16.74
N ASP A 404 22.60 15.38 -17.26
CA ASP A 404 21.44 16.25 -17.11
C ASP A 404 20.72 16.08 -15.76
N LEU A 405 21.07 15.03 -15.00
CA LEU A 405 20.46 14.74 -13.71
C LEU A 405 21.25 15.34 -12.56
N GLU A 406 20.55 16.07 -11.69
CA GLU A 406 21.10 16.49 -10.42
C GLU A 406 21.07 15.32 -9.43
N PHE A 407 22.22 15.02 -8.82
CA PHE A 407 22.34 13.95 -7.84
C PHE A 407 22.43 14.48 -6.43
N VAL A 408 21.86 13.72 -5.50
CA VAL A 408 21.97 13.96 -4.07
C VAL A 408 22.39 12.69 -3.34
N TRP A 409 23.06 12.89 -2.23
CA TRP A 409 23.45 11.82 -1.33
C TRP A 409 22.44 11.67 -0.23
N ASN A 410 21.99 10.44 -0.06
CA ASN A 410 21.14 10.10 1.05
C ASN A 410 21.95 10.09 2.36
N THR A 411 21.62 11.01 3.28
CA THR A 411 22.39 11.36 4.49
C THR A 411 22.85 10.18 5.35
N PHE A 412 22.08 9.08 5.37
CA PHE A 412 22.42 7.87 6.14
C PHE A 412 22.59 6.62 5.27
N GLY A 413 22.19 6.69 4.00
CA GLY A 413 22.19 5.53 3.11
C GLY A 413 23.47 5.37 2.29
N HIS A 414 24.36 6.37 2.30
CA HIS A 414 25.54 6.46 1.40
C HIS A 414 25.22 6.11 -0.06
N THR A 415 23.96 6.30 -0.47
CA THR A 415 23.44 5.95 -1.78
C THR A 415 23.24 7.22 -2.57
N LYS A 416 23.86 7.27 -3.75
CA LYS A 416 23.64 8.31 -4.74
C LYS A 416 22.25 8.10 -5.34
N THR A 417 21.45 9.16 -5.38
CA THR A 417 20.09 9.18 -5.94
C THR A 417 19.88 10.47 -6.72
N VAL A 418 18.81 10.57 -7.51
CA VAL A 418 18.43 11.84 -8.14
C VAL A 418 17.75 12.78 -7.15
N ALA A 419 17.98 14.08 -7.31
CA ALA A 419 17.39 15.12 -6.49
C ALA A 419 15.86 15.20 -6.62
N GLN A 420 15.31 14.84 -7.77
CA GLN A 420 13.88 14.83 -8.06
C GLN A 420 13.41 13.45 -8.56
N PRO A 421 12.13 13.11 -8.40
CA PRO A 421 11.58 11.88 -8.97
C PRO A 421 11.78 11.83 -10.48
N LEU A 422 12.32 10.71 -10.98
CA LEU A 422 12.47 10.51 -12.41
C LEU A 422 11.11 10.50 -13.12
N PRO A 423 11.03 11.00 -14.36
CA PRO A 423 9.94 10.71 -15.28
C PRO A 423 9.62 9.23 -15.36
N VAL A 424 8.34 8.89 -15.46
CA VAL A 424 7.90 7.48 -15.48
C VAL A 424 8.67 6.71 -16.55
N TRP A 425 8.72 7.19 -17.79
CA TRP A 425 9.47 6.56 -18.88
C TRP A 425 10.99 6.42 -18.63
N GLN A 426 11.61 7.27 -17.80
CA GLN A 426 13.04 7.18 -17.44
C GLN A 426 13.32 6.27 -16.25
N ARG A 427 12.29 5.90 -15.47
CA ARG A 427 12.49 4.98 -14.36
C ARG A 427 12.88 3.60 -14.90
N PRO A 428 13.60 2.79 -14.11
CA PRO A 428 13.70 1.36 -14.31
C PRO A 428 12.40 0.64 -14.71
N ALA A 429 12.55 -0.47 -15.44
CA ALA A 429 11.46 -1.39 -15.71
C ALA A 429 10.97 -2.03 -14.40
N ALA A 430 9.66 -1.99 -14.18
CA ALA A 430 9.05 -2.52 -12.96
C ALA A 430 7.65 -3.05 -13.23
N ASP A 431 7.25 -4.01 -12.40
CA ASP A 431 5.91 -4.59 -12.34
C ASP A 431 4.84 -3.56 -11.91
N PHE A 432 5.18 -2.69 -10.95
CA PHE A 432 4.33 -1.63 -10.41
C PHE A 432 5.11 -0.33 -10.26
N ILE A 433 4.81 0.67 -11.09
CA ILE A 433 5.53 1.95 -11.11
C ILE A 433 5.37 2.74 -9.82
N TRP A 434 4.20 2.68 -9.20
CA TRP A 434 3.89 3.43 -7.99
C TRP A 434 4.38 2.73 -6.72
N GLN A 435 4.71 1.44 -6.77
CA GLN A 435 5.38 0.74 -5.67
C GLN A 435 6.87 1.06 -5.58
N ARG A 436 7.53 1.21 -6.74
CA ARG A 436 8.98 1.33 -6.80
C ARG A 436 9.45 2.72 -6.39
N ASN A 437 10.69 2.78 -5.95
CA ASN A 437 11.32 4.02 -5.56
C ASN A 437 11.54 4.88 -6.83
N PRO A 438 10.93 6.08 -6.92
CA PRO A 438 11.02 6.91 -8.12
C PRO A 438 12.39 7.60 -8.29
N TYR A 439 13.30 7.42 -7.32
CA TYR A 439 14.66 7.96 -7.33
C TYR A 439 15.71 6.91 -7.70
N LEU A 440 15.31 5.69 -8.09
CA LEU A 440 16.23 4.64 -8.52
C LEU A 440 16.95 5.07 -9.80
N LEU A 441 18.28 5.04 -9.76
CA LEU A 441 19.12 5.46 -10.88
C LEU A 441 19.11 4.41 -11.98
N ASP A 442 19.57 3.21 -11.65
CA ASP A 442 19.87 2.19 -12.65
C ASP A 442 19.09 0.92 -12.39
N ASP A 443 18.83 0.19 -13.47
CA ASP A 443 18.34 -1.19 -13.44
C ASP A 443 18.65 -1.85 -14.78
N TRP A 444 18.56 -3.19 -14.82
CA TRP A 444 18.77 -3.96 -16.06
C TRP A 444 20.17 -3.80 -16.68
N GLN A 445 21.20 -3.47 -15.87
CA GLN A 445 22.57 -3.33 -16.37
C GLN A 445 23.02 -4.63 -17.04
N GLY A 446 23.41 -4.56 -18.33
CA GLY A 446 23.84 -5.71 -19.11
C GLY A 446 22.75 -6.67 -19.61
N HIS A 447 21.46 -6.41 -19.34
CA HIS A 447 20.35 -7.25 -19.80
C HIS A 447 19.55 -6.57 -20.91
N ARG A 448 19.55 -7.16 -22.11
CA ARG A 448 19.00 -6.52 -23.34
C ARG A 448 17.88 -7.27 -24.05
N THR A 449 17.55 -8.49 -23.66
CA THR A 449 16.77 -9.40 -24.53
C THR A 449 15.45 -9.91 -23.97
N SER A 450 15.16 -9.78 -22.66
CA SER A 450 13.82 -10.03 -22.10
C SER A 450 13.75 -9.53 -20.66
N PRO A 451 12.70 -8.80 -20.26
CA PRO A 451 12.58 -8.32 -18.90
C PRO A 451 12.05 -9.45 -18.00
N ALA A 452 12.68 -9.65 -16.85
CA ALA A 452 12.25 -10.53 -15.77
C ALA A 452 11.06 -9.93 -15.00
N ARG A 453 10.76 -8.65 -15.24
CA ARG A 453 9.63 -7.91 -14.67
C ARG A 453 8.96 -7.11 -15.76
N GLU A 454 7.68 -7.38 -15.98
CA GLU A 454 6.87 -6.67 -16.95
C GLU A 454 5.89 -5.76 -16.24
N PHE A 455 5.71 -4.56 -16.76
CA PHE A 455 4.73 -3.63 -16.24
C PHE A 455 3.31 -4.15 -16.49
N THR A 456 2.50 -4.23 -15.42
CA THR A 456 1.17 -4.85 -15.46
C THR A 456 0.04 -3.88 -15.78
N GLY A 457 0.30 -2.56 -15.72
CA GLY A 457 -0.74 -1.53 -15.82
C GLY A 457 -1.67 -1.41 -14.60
N LEU A 458 -1.65 -2.37 -13.67
CA LEU A 458 -2.65 -2.46 -12.60
C LEU A 458 -2.68 -1.23 -11.67
N ASP A 459 -1.51 -0.75 -11.23
CA ASP A 459 -1.43 0.40 -10.32
C ASP A 459 -1.73 1.73 -11.04
N PHE A 460 -1.48 1.82 -12.34
CA PHE A 460 -1.99 2.91 -13.20
C PHE A 460 -3.52 2.87 -13.29
N LEU A 461 -4.11 1.72 -13.61
CA LEU A 461 -5.56 1.57 -13.75
C LEU A 461 -6.29 1.90 -12.46
N LEU A 462 -5.77 1.45 -11.31
CA LEU A 462 -6.34 1.83 -10.02
C LEU A 462 -6.27 3.35 -9.79
N ALA A 463 -5.13 3.98 -10.06
CA ALA A 463 -4.98 5.44 -9.97
C ALA A 463 -5.94 6.17 -10.93
N TYR A 464 -6.13 5.65 -12.13
CA TYR A 464 -7.03 6.21 -13.14
C TYR A 464 -8.49 6.25 -12.65
N TYR A 465 -9.02 5.12 -12.18
CA TYR A 465 -10.40 5.09 -11.68
C TYR A 465 -10.57 5.93 -10.41
N LEU A 466 -9.59 5.94 -9.50
CA LEU A 466 -9.63 6.85 -8.34
C LEU A 466 -9.65 8.33 -8.79
N GLY A 467 -8.85 8.68 -9.80
CA GLY A 467 -8.82 10.02 -10.39
C GLY A 467 -10.16 10.43 -11.02
N LEU A 468 -10.83 9.51 -11.71
CA LEU A 468 -12.19 9.73 -12.25
C LEU A 468 -13.21 10.00 -11.15
N HIS A 469 -13.27 9.15 -10.12
CA HIS A 469 -14.17 9.33 -8.97
C HIS A 469 -13.94 10.65 -8.22
N LEU A 470 -12.71 11.18 -8.25
CA LEU A 470 -12.35 12.45 -7.61
C LEU A 470 -12.56 13.69 -8.51
N GLY A 471 -12.86 13.50 -9.80
CA GLY A 471 -12.82 14.57 -10.80
C GLY A 471 -11.42 15.13 -11.04
N GLY A 472 -10.36 14.40 -10.66
CA GLY A 472 -8.97 14.75 -10.94
C GLY A 472 -8.54 14.38 -12.38
N ILE A 473 -9.30 13.50 -13.03
CA ILE A 473 -9.17 13.12 -14.43
C ILE A 473 -10.52 13.37 -15.10
N ASN A 474 -10.52 14.07 -16.23
CA ASN A 474 -11.70 14.21 -17.05
C ASN A 474 -11.87 12.93 -17.90
N PRO A 475 -13.05 12.27 -17.93
CA PRO A 475 -13.27 11.06 -18.71
C PRO A 475 -13.14 11.24 -20.24
N PHE A 476 -13.08 12.48 -20.72
CA PHE A 476 -12.86 12.81 -22.13
C PHE A 476 -11.41 13.21 -22.44
N GLU A 477 -10.60 13.46 -21.41
CA GLU A 477 -9.14 13.60 -21.50
C GLU A 477 -8.44 12.27 -21.34
#